data_AF-A0A497Y206-F1
#
_entry.id   AF-A0A497Y206-F1
#
_cell.length_a   1.000
_cell.length_b   1.000
_cell.length_c   1.000
_cell.angle_alpha   90.00
_cell.angle_beta   90.00
_cell.angle_gamma   90.00
#
_symmetry.space_group_name_H-M   'P 1'
#
loop_
_entity.id
_entity.type
_entity.pdbx_description
1 polymer ?
#
loop_
_entity_poly.entity_id
_entity_poly.type
_entity_poly.pdbx_seq_one_letter_code
_entity_poly.pdbx_strand_id
1 'polypeptide(L)'
;MPEDYQDIVLAAYKKMRDNGELRTILTGETTTRLKKACLKVYDSRYNPKDADILSMFFEIDRIECDDFRKVIYDSEPDDYKALCNHIKEETGKTSEENTDLLAWLIGFPTQYEWMELSDEEKELIIEKIANGNKTPPVVIGPTNPPILQPKPPREETTYRPRFSQHHIIISCIILLFVGTTFFAIWERDTKMIRMPESGEKFMYWDGDHYEPVKDGEQEPGITIIPLNLQTLKQQRKINLPDTLTSYSIGKVWYKGFVKDHEFFTDSGAYPQDIQRVLKPLTNTILTKYTSNYRYLLTRLVWFICATFFISLCGFAVSKLEKEVKAKDESQQQDKEVGLRLEEEPMVEQTEGSLAI
;
A
#
# COMPACT_ATOMS: atom_id res chain seq x y z
N MET A 1 -19.36 11.51 -31.45
CA MET A 1 -19.17 10.73 -30.22
C MET A 1 -19.17 11.72 -29.08
N PRO A 2 -19.87 11.49 -27.96
CA PRO A 2 -19.86 12.45 -26.87
C PRO A 2 -18.43 12.60 -26.34
N GLU A 3 -17.94 13.84 -26.22
CA GLU A 3 -16.62 14.11 -25.64
C GLU A 3 -16.66 14.03 -24.11
N ASP A 4 -17.85 14.14 -23.52
CA ASP A 4 -18.09 14.14 -22.07
C ASP A 4 -18.37 12.72 -21.55
N TYR A 5 -17.65 12.29 -20.51
CA TYR A 5 -17.82 10.98 -19.86
C TYR A 5 -19.27 10.75 -19.42
N GLN A 6 -19.93 11.81 -18.92
CA GLN A 6 -21.32 11.74 -18.50
C GLN A 6 -22.26 11.29 -19.63
N ASP A 7 -22.09 11.88 -20.81
CA ASP A 7 -22.90 11.55 -21.98
C ASP A 7 -22.61 10.12 -22.47
N ILE A 8 -21.36 9.66 -22.34
CA ILE A 8 -20.95 8.29 -22.68
C ILE A 8 -21.64 7.28 -21.76
N VAL A 9 -21.61 7.49 -20.45
CA VAL A 9 -22.26 6.61 -19.46
C VAL A 9 -23.77 6.58 -19.67
N LEU A 10 -24.40 7.74 -19.89
CA LEU A 10 -25.84 7.82 -20.16
C LEU A 10 -26.21 7.10 -21.46
N ALA A 11 -25.42 7.25 -22.52
CA ALA A 11 -25.62 6.53 -23.78
C ALA A 11 -25.46 5.01 -23.60
N ALA A 12 -24.46 4.57 -22.82
CA ALA A 12 -24.24 3.17 -22.49
C ALA A 12 -25.43 2.58 -21.72
N TYR A 13 -25.90 3.29 -20.69
CA TYR A 13 -27.09 2.93 -19.92
C TYR A 13 -28.30 2.71 -20.83
N LYS A 14 -28.64 3.69 -21.68
CA LYS A 14 -29.78 3.62 -22.60
C LYS A 14 -29.68 2.41 -23.50
N LYS A 15 -28.49 2.18 -24.05
CA LYS A 15 -28.25 1.06 -24.95
C LYS A 15 -28.40 -0.29 -24.27
N MET A 16 -27.82 -0.47 -23.08
CA MET A 16 -27.98 -1.70 -22.28
C MET A 16 -29.43 -1.91 -21.82
N ARG A 17 -30.15 -0.84 -21.49
CA ARG A 17 -31.59 -0.88 -21.18
C ARG A 17 -32.40 -1.37 -22.38
N ASP A 18 -32.17 -0.79 -23.54
CA ASP A 18 -32.91 -1.07 -24.77
C ASP A 18 -32.58 -2.48 -25.31
N ASN A 19 -31.34 -2.95 -25.12
CA ASN A 19 -30.93 -4.34 -25.38
C ASN A 19 -31.49 -5.35 -24.36
N GLY A 20 -32.14 -4.89 -23.29
CA GLY A 20 -32.72 -5.72 -22.24
C GLY A 20 -31.71 -6.31 -21.24
N GLU A 21 -30.45 -5.91 -21.31
CA GLU A 21 -29.35 -6.38 -20.45
C GLU A 21 -29.55 -5.93 -19.00
N LEU A 22 -30.21 -4.79 -18.79
CA LEU A 22 -30.49 -4.25 -17.47
C LEU A 22 -31.78 -4.76 -16.84
N ARG A 23 -32.56 -5.63 -17.49
CA ARG A 23 -33.86 -6.09 -16.95
C ARG A 23 -33.76 -6.77 -15.59
N THR A 24 -32.64 -7.43 -15.31
CA THR A 24 -32.40 -8.08 -14.01
C THR A 24 -31.84 -7.11 -12.97
N ILE A 25 -31.17 -6.04 -13.38
CA ILE A 25 -30.45 -5.11 -12.50
C ILE A 25 -31.27 -3.85 -12.24
N LEU A 26 -31.72 -3.18 -13.31
CA LEU A 26 -32.51 -1.96 -13.27
C LEU A 26 -33.88 -2.17 -13.94
N THR A 27 -34.88 -2.55 -13.15
CA THR A 27 -36.24 -2.82 -13.66
C THR A 27 -37.06 -1.55 -13.96
N GLY A 28 -36.49 -0.36 -13.77
CA GLY A 28 -37.10 0.92 -14.14
C GLY A 28 -36.46 2.12 -13.43
N GLU A 29 -36.82 3.32 -13.88
CA GLU A 29 -36.15 4.60 -13.56
C GLU A 29 -36.78 5.31 -12.36
N THR A 30 -37.15 4.60 -11.30
CA THR A 30 -37.62 5.26 -10.07
C THR A 30 -36.53 5.21 -9.00
N THR A 31 -36.50 6.22 -8.13
CA THR A 31 -35.54 6.29 -7.03
C THR A 31 -35.55 5.04 -6.15
N THR A 32 -36.73 4.50 -5.83
CA THR A 32 -36.86 3.22 -5.09
C THR A 32 -36.27 2.03 -5.86
N ARG A 33 -36.37 2.01 -7.19
CA ARG A 33 -35.79 0.95 -8.01
C ARG A 33 -34.28 1.10 -8.12
N LEU A 34 -33.76 2.32 -8.20
CA LEU A 34 -32.32 2.61 -8.14
C LEU A 34 -31.73 2.12 -6.82
N LYS A 35 -32.32 2.47 -5.67
CA LYS A 35 -31.91 1.94 -4.36
C LYS A 35 -31.87 0.41 -4.33
N LYS A 36 -32.94 -0.25 -4.81
CA LYS A 36 -32.98 -1.73 -4.89
C LYS A 36 -31.92 -2.30 -5.83
N ALA A 37 -31.63 -1.62 -6.93
CA ALA A 37 -30.58 -2.01 -7.85
C ALA A 37 -29.20 -1.88 -7.21
N CYS A 38 -28.92 -0.79 -6.47
CA CYS A 38 -27.69 -0.63 -5.70
C CYS A 38 -27.51 -1.79 -4.72
N LEU A 39 -28.53 -2.15 -3.93
CA LEU A 39 -28.46 -3.31 -3.02
C LEU A 39 -28.16 -4.62 -3.77
N LYS A 40 -28.81 -4.83 -4.92
CA LYS A 40 -28.63 -6.04 -5.72
C LYS A 40 -27.24 -6.12 -6.34
N VAL A 41 -26.73 -5.02 -6.88
CA VAL A 41 -25.37 -4.94 -7.46
C VAL A 41 -24.35 -5.13 -6.35
N TYR A 42 -24.57 -4.52 -5.18
CA TYR A 42 -23.71 -4.72 -4.01
C TYR A 42 -23.63 -6.21 -3.64
N ASP A 43 -24.77 -6.88 -3.50
CA ASP A 43 -24.80 -8.30 -3.11
C ASP A 43 -24.19 -9.27 -4.14
N SER A 44 -24.11 -8.87 -5.40
CA SER A 44 -23.73 -9.77 -6.50
C SER A 44 -22.36 -9.48 -7.11
N ARG A 45 -21.92 -8.23 -7.12
CA ARG A 45 -20.71 -7.77 -7.82
C ARG A 45 -19.77 -6.94 -6.95
N TYR A 46 -20.13 -6.57 -5.72
CA TYR A 46 -19.33 -5.65 -4.92
C TYR A 46 -17.85 -6.05 -4.84
N ASN A 47 -17.00 -5.09 -5.17
CA ASN A 47 -15.56 -5.17 -5.02
C ASN A 47 -15.12 -4.08 -4.03
N PRO A 48 -14.13 -4.32 -3.15
CA PRO A 48 -13.55 -3.27 -2.30
C PRO A 48 -13.14 -1.99 -3.03
N LYS A 49 -12.84 -2.03 -4.34
CA LYS A 49 -12.59 -0.84 -5.16
C LYS A 49 -13.81 0.06 -5.35
N ASP A 50 -15.01 -0.50 -5.27
CA ASP A 50 -16.27 0.22 -5.41
C ASP A 50 -16.59 1.07 -4.17
N ALA A 51 -15.87 0.87 -3.06
CA ALA A 51 -16.06 1.59 -1.81
C ALA A 51 -15.91 3.11 -2.00
N ASP A 52 -15.01 3.56 -2.88
CA ASP A 52 -14.79 4.98 -3.14
C ASP A 52 -16.00 5.61 -3.83
N ILE A 53 -16.64 4.89 -4.76
CA ILE A 53 -17.86 5.35 -5.47
C ILE A 53 -19.01 5.52 -4.47
N LEU A 54 -19.21 4.52 -3.61
CA LEU A 54 -20.29 4.54 -2.61
C LEU A 54 -20.00 5.59 -1.53
N SER A 55 -18.75 5.73 -1.11
CA SER A 55 -18.30 6.76 -0.17
C SER A 55 -18.59 8.17 -0.69
N MET A 56 -18.23 8.46 -1.95
CA MET A 56 -18.49 9.75 -2.57
C MET A 56 -19.98 10.01 -2.75
N PHE A 57 -20.75 9.01 -3.22
CA PHE A 57 -22.19 9.19 -3.46
C PHE A 57 -23.00 9.42 -2.17
N PHE A 58 -22.68 8.70 -1.09
CA PHE A 58 -23.40 8.84 0.19
C PHE A 58 -22.79 9.88 1.12
N GLU A 59 -21.68 10.53 0.72
CA GLU A 59 -20.94 11.49 1.54
C GLU A 59 -20.49 10.91 2.91
N ILE A 60 -20.06 9.65 2.91
CA ILE A 60 -19.60 8.94 4.12
C ILE A 60 -18.11 8.65 4.01
N ASP A 61 -17.35 8.91 5.07
CA ASP A 61 -15.95 8.53 5.13
C ASP A 61 -15.80 7.00 5.08
N ARG A 62 -15.12 6.49 4.04
CA ARG A 62 -14.83 5.06 3.88
C ARG A 62 -14.06 4.45 5.05
N ILE A 63 -13.32 5.26 5.83
CA ILE A 63 -12.58 4.81 7.01
C ILE A 63 -13.54 4.52 8.17
N GLU A 64 -14.68 5.21 8.22
CA GLU A 64 -15.68 5.06 9.28
C GLU A 64 -16.78 4.04 8.92
N CYS A 65 -16.79 3.53 7.68
CA CYS A 65 -17.82 2.64 7.16
C CYS A 65 -17.23 1.30 6.65
N ASP A 66 -17.27 0.27 7.50
CA ASP A 66 -16.81 -1.08 7.15
C ASP A 66 -17.73 -1.80 6.14
N ASP A 67 -19.01 -1.42 6.06
CA ASP A 67 -20.00 -2.07 5.18
C ASP A 67 -21.07 -1.09 4.65
N PHE A 68 -20.96 -0.75 3.36
CA PHE A 68 -21.92 0.11 2.67
C PHE A 68 -23.29 -0.54 2.48
N ARG A 69 -23.44 -1.85 2.72
CA ARG A 69 -24.76 -2.51 2.61
C ARG A 69 -25.81 -1.83 3.47
N LYS A 70 -25.45 -1.50 4.72
CA LYS A 70 -26.37 -0.85 5.66
C LYS A 70 -26.67 0.58 5.22
N VAL A 71 -25.67 1.31 4.75
CA VAL A 71 -25.83 2.67 4.19
C VAL A 71 -26.84 2.67 3.04
N ILE A 72 -26.67 1.77 2.07
CA ILE A 72 -27.60 1.63 0.94
C ILE A 72 -28.98 1.18 1.41
N TYR A 73 -29.08 0.37 2.47
CA TYR A 73 -30.36 -0.06 3.02
C TYR A 73 -31.09 1.08 3.74
N ASP A 74 -30.36 1.93 4.46
CA ASP A 74 -30.90 3.02 5.27
C ASP A 74 -31.12 4.31 4.45
N SER A 75 -30.51 4.44 3.26
CA SER A 75 -30.63 5.63 2.39
C SER A 75 -32.07 5.96 2.01
N GLU A 76 -32.36 7.24 1.83
CA GLU A 76 -33.70 7.68 1.44
C GLU A 76 -33.86 7.64 -0.09
N PRO A 77 -35.09 7.41 -0.60
CA PRO A 77 -35.31 7.50 -2.05
C PRO A 77 -34.88 8.86 -2.65
N ASP A 78 -34.96 9.94 -1.87
CA ASP A 78 -34.59 11.28 -2.35
C ASP A 78 -33.10 11.43 -2.64
N ASP A 79 -32.23 10.62 -2.03
CA ASP A 79 -30.77 10.60 -2.29
C ASP A 79 -30.48 10.27 -3.76
N TYR A 80 -31.33 9.45 -4.40
CA TYR A 80 -31.18 9.02 -5.79
C TYR A 80 -31.88 9.95 -6.79
N LYS A 81 -32.51 11.03 -6.34
CA LYS A 81 -33.37 11.87 -7.18
C LYS A 81 -32.58 12.55 -8.30
N ALA A 82 -31.38 13.05 -8.01
CA ALA A 82 -30.51 13.68 -8.99
C ALA A 82 -30.14 12.71 -10.13
N LEU A 83 -29.67 11.50 -9.79
CA LEU A 83 -29.41 10.44 -10.76
C LEU A 83 -30.68 10.04 -11.54
N CYS A 84 -31.79 9.85 -10.84
CA CYS A 84 -33.07 9.48 -11.45
C CYS A 84 -33.51 10.49 -12.51
N ASN A 85 -33.43 11.79 -12.21
CA ASN A 85 -33.81 12.85 -13.14
C ASN A 85 -32.87 12.91 -14.34
N HIS A 86 -31.57 12.67 -14.13
CA HIS A 86 -30.59 12.64 -15.21
C HIS A 86 -30.82 11.46 -16.16
N ILE A 87 -31.07 10.26 -15.62
CA ILE A 87 -31.39 9.07 -16.43
C ILE A 87 -32.64 9.29 -17.29
N LYS A 88 -33.64 10.02 -16.76
CA LYS A 88 -34.86 10.41 -17.47
C LYS A 88 -34.69 11.58 -18.42
N GLU A 89 -33.51 12.18 -18.48
CA GLU A 89 -33.22 13.38 -19.27
C GLU A 89 -34.07 14.60 -18.87
N GLU A 90 -34.60 14.62 -17.65
CA GLU A 90 -35.29 15.78 -17.07
C GLU A 90 -34.29 16.90 -16.72
N THR A 91 -33.01 16.55 -16.59
CA THR A 91 -31.89 17.46 -16.33
C THR A 91 -30.73 17.19 -17.29
N GLY A 92 -30.13 18.24 -17.85
CA GLY A 92 -29.04 18.10 -18.84
C GLY A 92 -27.75 17.49 -18.27
N LYS A 93 -27.27 17.99 -17.12
CA LYS A 93 -26.09 17.46 -16.41
C LYS A 93 -26.44 17.08 -14.98
N THR A 94 -25.55 16.32 -14.36
CA THR A 94 -25.62 15.85 -12.97
C THR A 94 -24.21 15.90 -12.38
N SER A 95 -24.07 15.56 -11.10
CA SER A 95 -22.75 15.51 -10.48
C SER A 95 -21.95 14.27 -10.91
N GLU A 96 -20.63 14.32 -10.70
CA GLU A 96 -19.71 13.22 -11.01
C GLU A 96 -20.07 11.96 -10.22
N GLU A 97 -20.43 12.10 -8.94
CA GLU A 97 -20.77 10.99 -8.05
C GLU A 97 -22.03 10.26 -8.53
N ASN A 98 -23.01 11.00 -9.07
CA ASN A 98 -24.20 10.40 -9.68
C ASN A 98 -23.83 9.63 -10.97
N THR A 99 -22.88 10.15 -11.76
CA THR A 99 -22.43 9.52 -13.01
C THR A 99 -21.65 8.24 -12.71
N ASP A 100 -20.73 8.27 -11.74
CA ASP A 100 -19.96 7.11 -11.32
C ASP A 100 -20.86 6.04 -10.67
N LEU A 101 -21.88 6.43 -9.90
CA LEU A 101 -22.86 5.47 -9.39
C LEU A 101 -23.61 4.77 -10.54
N LEU A 102 -23.96 5.50 -11.61
CA LEU A 102 -24.61 4.90 -12.79
C LEU A 102 -23.66 3.94 -13.51
N ALA A 103 -22.41 4.34 -13.73
CA ALA A 103 -21.38 3.50 -14.32
C ALA A 103 -21.19 2.22 -13.50
N TRP A 104 -21.06 2.36 -12.18
CA TRP A 104 -20.98 1.23 -11.26
C TRP A 104 -22.21 0.34 -11.36
N LEU A 105 -23.43 0.87 -11.43
CA LEU A 105 -24.66 0.06 -11.53
C LEU A 105 -24.69 -0.80 -12.81
N ILE A 106 -24.30 -0.23 -13.95
CA ILE A 106 -24.33 -0.94 -15.24
C ILE A 106 -23.05 -1.76 -15.51
N GLY A 107 -22.02 -1.64 -14.67
CA GLY A 107 -20.73 -2.31 -14.86
C GLY A 107 -19.90 -1.67 -15.97
N PHE A 108 -20.04 -0.36 -16.15
CA PHE A 108 -19.21 0.46 -17.03
C PHE A 108 -17.99 0.98 -16.25
N PRO A 109 -16.84 1.22 -16.90
CA PRO A 109 -15.68 1.78 -16.21
C PRO A 109 -16.01 3.11 -15.52
N THR A 110 -15.50 3.30 -14.30
CA THR A 110 -15.60 4.57 -13.57
C THR A 110 -14.90 5.71 -14.30
N GLN A 111 -15.13 6.97 -13.90
CA GLN A 111 -14.46 8.11 -14.53
C GLN A 111 -12.93 7.98 -14.46
N TYR A 112 -12.40 7.56 -13.31
CA TYR A 112 -10.96 7.32 -13.13
C TYR A 112 -10.44 6.23 -14.07
N GLU A 113 -11.11 5.07 -14.11
CA GLU A 113 -10.71 3.97 -15.01
C GLU A 113 -10.81 4.39 -16.48
N TRP A 114 -11.86 5.13 -16.84
CA TRP A 114 -12.05 5.63 -18.21
C TRP A 114 -10.92 6.56 -18.64
N MET A 115 -10.37 7.37 -17.73
CA MET A 115 -9.21 8.23 -18.04
C MET A 115 -7.91 7.45 -18.25
N GLU A 116 -7.75 6.28 -17.61
CA GLU A 116 -6.55 5.44 -17.74
C GLU A 116 -6.54 4.55 -19.00
N LEU A 117 -7.70 4.28 -19.60
CA LEU A 117 -7.81 3.42 -20.79
C LEU A 117 -7.19 4.07 -22.04
N SER A 118 -6.55 3.24 -22.87
CA SER A 118 -6.09 3.64 -24.20
C SER A 118 -7.28 3.92 -25.15
N ASP A 119 -7.02 4.63 -26.24
CA ASP A 119 -8.06 4.95 -27.22
C ASP A 119 -8.64 3.66 -27.84
N GLU A 120 -7.81 2.65 -28.09
CA GLU A 120 -8.25 1.35 -28.60
C GLU A 120 -9.15 0.59 -27.60
N GLU A 121 -8.85 0.67 -26.31
CA GLU A 121 -9.66 0.04 -25.26
C GLU A 121 -11.03 0.72 -25.15
N LYS A 122 -11.07 2.05 -25.22
CA LYS A 122 -12.31 2.84 -25.22
C LYS A 122 -13.19 2.50 -26.43
N GLU A 123 -12.59 2.42 -27.62
CA GLU A 123 -13.29 2.02 -28.84
C GLU A 123 -13.90 0.62 -28.70
N LEU A 124 -13.14 -0.34 -28.16
CA LEU A 124 -13.61 -1.72 -27.95
C LEU A 124 -14.78 -1.80 -26.96
N ILE A 125 -14.75 -1.03 -25.87
CA ILE A 125 -15.87 -0.97 -24.92
C ILE A 125 -17.11 -0.37 -25.58
N ILE A 126 -16.95 0.71 -26.34
CA ILE A 126 -18.05 1.36 -27.04
C ILE A 126 -18.63 0.44 -28.12
N GLU A 127 -17.81 -0.30 -28.84
CA GLU A 127 -18.24 -1.29 -29.85
C GLU A 127 -18.93 -2.50 -29.21
N LYS A 128 -18.53 -2.91 -28.02
CA LYS A 128 -19.24 -3.96 -27.28
C LYS A 128 -20.65 -3.53 -26.91
N ILE A 129 -20.80 -2.29 -26.43
CA ILE A 129 -22.10 -1.73 -26.01
C ILE A 129 -22.96 -1.44 -27.25
N ALA A 130 -22.39 -0.73 -28.24
CA ALA A 130 -22.41 -1.06 -29.67
C ALA A 130 -23.36 -2.16 -30.15
N ASN A 131 -22.88 -3.39 -30.01
CA ASN A 131 -23.45 -4.56 -30.64
C ASN A 131 -24.34 -5.39 -29.69
N GLY A 132 -24.36 -5.04 -28.40
CA GLY A 132 -24.99 -5.82 -27.32
C GLY A 132 -24.32 -7.18 -27.16
N ASN A 133 -24.78 -8.01 -26.22
CA ASN A 133 -24.30 -9.39 -26.05
C ASN A 133 -24.63 -10.35 -27.22
N LYS A 134 -24.78 -9.85 -28.44
CA LYS A 134 -24.81 -10.67 -29.66
C LYS A 134 -23.37 -11.06 -30.00
N THR A 135 -22.86 -12.09 -29.34
CA THR A 135 -21.78 -12.89 -29.91
C THR A 135 -22.20 -13.30 -31.33
N PRO A 136 -21.43 -12.98 -32.38
CA PRO A 136 -21.61 -13.68 -33.64
C PRO A 136 -21.39 -15.17 -33.35
N PRO A 137 -22.30 -16.06 -33.75
CA PRO A 137 -22.03 -17.48 -33.65
C PRO A 137 -20.83 -17.75 -34.55
N VAL A 138 -19.76 -18.29 -33.97
CA VAL A 138 -18.71 -18.94 -34.74
C VAL A 138 -19.38 -20.15 -35.40
N VAL A 139 -19.90 -19.94 -36.62
CA VAL A 139 -20.43 -21.00 -37.47
C VAL A 139 -19.23 -21.74 -38.03
N ILE A 140 -18.85 -22.84 -37.37
CA ILE A 140 -17.96 -23.83 -37.97
C ILE A 140 -18.82 -24.67 -38.93
N GLY A 141 -19.01 -24.15 -40.14
CA GLY A 141 -19.53 -24.88 -41.29
C GLY A 141 -18.42 -25.01 -42.34
N PRO A 142 -18.31 -26.15 -43.06
CA PRO A 142 -17.14 -26.46 -43.87
C PRO A 142 -17.22 -25.69 -45.19
N THR A 143 -16.28 -24.78 -45.43
CA THR A 143 -16.03 -24.26 -46.79
C THR A 143 -14.54 -23.97 -46.94
N ASN A 144 -13.98 -24.55 -48.00
CA ASN A 144 -12.56 -24.68 -48.27
C ASN A 144 -11.79 -23.35 -48.15
N PRO A 145 -10.55 -23.38 -47.59
CA PRO A 145 -9.74 -22.18 -47.44
C PRO A 145 -9.25 -21.66 -48.80
N PRO A 146 -9.35 -20.35 -49.08
CA PRO A 146 -8.54 -19.72 -50.10
C PRO A 146 -7.06 -19.79 -49.69
N ILE A 147 -6.21 -20.17 -50.64
CA ILE A 147 -4.75 -20.25 -50.47
C ILE A 147 -4.22 -18.88 -50.02
N LEU A 148 -3.91 -18.76 -48.71
CA LEU A 148 -3.13 -17.65 -48.16
C LEU A 148 -1.66 -17.97 -48.40
N GLN A 149 -0.93 -17.06 -49.04
CA GLN A 149 0.52 -17.16 -49.15
C GLN A 149 1.16 -17.17 -47.74
N PRO A 150 2.28 -17.88 -47.52
CA PRO A 150 2.90 -17.94 -46.21
C PRO A 150 3.45 -16.56 -45.85
N LYS A 151 2.82 -15.92 -44.86
CA LYS A 151 3.41 -14.77 -44.17
C LYS A 151 4.64 -15.27 -43.41
N PRO A 152 5.80 -14.59 -43.48
CA PRO A 152 7.00 -15.03 -42.76
C PRO A 152 6.70 -15.13 -41.25
N PRO A 153 7.32 -16.09 -40.53
CA PRO A 153 7.02 -16.32 -39.13
C PRO A 153 7.25 -15.03 -38.34
N ARG A 154 6.17 -14.51 -37.74
CA ARG A 154 6.29 -13.44 -36.77
C ARG A 154 6.83 -14.11 -35.50
N GLU A 155 8.02 -13.74 -35.09
CA GLU A 155 8.54 -14.13 -33.77
C GLU A 155 7.60 -13.54 -32.72
N GLU A 156 6.68 -14.35 -32.19
CA GLU A 156 5.84 -13.98 -31.05
C GLU A 156 6.69 -14.08 -29.79
N THR A 157 7.27 -12.95 -29.38
CA THR A 157 7.86 -12.82 -28.06
C THR A 157 6.74 -12.92 -27.02
N THR A 158 6.65 -14.08 -26.37
CA THR A 158 5.75 -14.23 -25.22
C THR A 158 6.39 -13.56 -24.01
N TYR A 159 5.87 -12.40 -23.62
CA TYR A 159 6.29 -11.72 -22.40
C TYR A 159 5.70 -12.43 -21.19
N ARG A 160 6.56 -12.99 -20.34
CA ARG A 160 6.17 -13.47 -19.00
C ARG A 160 6.73 -12.52 -17.94
N PRO A 161 5.92 -12.12 -16.95
CA PRO A 161 6.42 -11.33 -15.83
C PRO A 161 7.55 -12.08 -15.14
N ARG A 162 8.67 -11.39 -14.88
CA ARG A 162 9.92 -12.01 -14.39
C ARG A 162 9.80 -12.56 -12.96
N PHE A 163 8.89 -11.99 -12.17
CA PHE A 163 8.67 -12.34 -10.77
C PHE A 163 7.17 -12.50 -10.50
N SER A 164 6.80 -13.52 -9.71
CA SER A 164 5.41 -13.73 -9.28
C SER A 164 4.96 -12.59 -8.36
N GLN A 165 3.73 -12.10 -8.57
CA GLN A 165 3.13 -11.00 -7.81
C GLN A 165 3.17 -11.23 -6.29
N HIS A 166 3.00 -12.47 -5.84
CA HIS A 166 3.06 -12.81 -4.41
C HIS A 166 4.46 -12.61 -3.80
N HIS A 167 5.54 -12.86 -4.55
CA HIS A 167 6.91 -12.65 -4.04
C HIS A 167 7.26 -11.16 -3.95
N ILE A 168 6.73 -10.33 -4.85
CA ILE A 168 6.91 -8.87 -4.79
C ILE A 168 6.22 -8.31 -3.53
N ILE A 169 4.99 -8.74 -3.26
CA ILE A 169 4.24 -8.32 -2.06
C ILE A 169 4.97 -8.72 -0.78
N ILE A 170 5.41 -9.98 -0.69
CA ILE A 170 6.15 -10.48 0.49
C ILE A 170 7.47 -9.71 0.68
N SER A 171 8.21 -9.41 -0.39
CA SER A 171 9.44 -8.63 -0.34
C SER A 171 9.22 -7.19 0.15
N CYS A 172 8.17 -6.52 -0.33
CA CYS A 172 7.81 -5.17 0.10
C CYS A 172 7.47 -5.12 1.60
N ILE A 173 6.72 -6.12 2.09
CA ILE A 173 6.38 -6.26 3.50
C ILE A 173 7.66 -6.45 4.34
N ILE A 174 8.55 -7.35 3.92
CA ILE A 174 9.82 -7.59 4.62
C ILE A 174 10.68 -6.32 4.66
N LEU A 175 10.78 -5.57 3.57
CA LEU A 175 11.53 -4.31 3.53
C LEU A 175 10.96 -3.25 4.48
N LEU A 176 9.63 -3.15 4.60
CA LEU A 176 8.99 -2.26 5.58
C LEU A 176 9.33 -2.68 7.02
N PHE A 177 9.26 -3.97 7.34
CA PHE A 177 9.59 -4.47 8.68
C PHE A 177 11.09 -4.33 8.99
N VAL A 178 11.97 -4.61 8.04
CA VAL A 178 13.43 -4.46 8.23
C VAL A 178 13.81 -2.98 8.36
N GLY A 179 13.24 -2.09 7.53
CA GLY A 179 13.51 -0.66 7.62
C GLY A 179 13.05 -0.05 8.95
N THR A 180 11.86 -0.43 9.43
CA THR A 180 11.31 0.07 10.70
C THR A 180 12.08 -0.44 11.91
N THR A 181 12.45 -1.72 11.91
CA THR A 181 13.27 -2.31 12.98
C THR A 181 14.68 -1.75 12.98
N PHE A 182 15.33 -1.61 11.83
CA PHE A 182 16.66 -1.02 11.70
C PHE A 182 16.68 0.44 12.15
N PHE A 183 15.69 1.24 11.77
CA PHE A 183 15.56 2.63 12.22
C PHE A 183 15.35 2.72 13.74
N ALA A 184 14.49 1.88 14.32
CA ALA A 184 14.25 1.85 15.76
C ALA A 184 15.47 1.37 16.56
N ILE A 185 16.28 0.48 16.00
CA ILE A 185 17.56 0.04 16.57
C ILE A 185 18.56 1.19 16.49
N TRP A 186 18.72 1.85 15.33
CA TRP A 186 19.60 3.01 15.16
C TRP A 186 19.25 4.15 16.13
N GLU A 187 17.97 4.46 16.30
CA GLU A 187 17.50 5.48 17.26
C GLU A 187 17.87 5.11 18.70
N ARG A 188 17.98 3.81 19.01
CA ARG A 188 18.38 3.29 20.33
C ARG A 188 19.89 3.14 20.51
N ASP A 189 20.64 2.86 19.44
CA ASP A 189 22.04 2.40 19.49
C ASP A 189 23.06 3.51 19.74
N THR A 190 22.69 4.79 19.72
CA THR A 190 23.67 5.88 19.78
C THR A 190 24.17 6.26 21.17
N LYS A 191 23.88 5.52 22.27
CA LYS A 191 24.30 5.97 23.62
C LYS A 191 24.71 4.85 24.58
N MET A 192 25.81 4.15 24.28
CA MET A 192 26.53 3.38 25.29
C MET A 192 27.28 4.31 26.25
N ILE A 193 26.93 4.28 27.53
CA ILE A 193 27.67 5.01 28.58
C ILE A 193 29.02 4.32 28.78
N ARG A 194 30.11 5.08 28.64
CA ARG A 194 31.46 4.60 28.98
C ARG A 194 31.55 4.39 30.49
N MET A 195 31.87 3.17 30.91
CA MET A 195 32.14 2.87 32.31
C MET A 195 33.54 3.39 32.68
N PRO A 196 33.73 3.89 33.92
CA PRO A 196 35.00 4.44 34.35
C PRO A 196 36.08 3.35 34.39
N GLU A 197 37.25 3.67 33.86
CA GLU A 197 38.45 2.84 33.93
C GLU A 197 39.17 2.98 35.27
N SER A 198 40.08 2.04 35.57
CA SER A 198 40.89 2.11 36.79
C SER A 198 41.73 3.39 36.82
N GLY A 199 41.44 4.26 37.80
CA GLY A 199 42.12 5.54 38.00
C GLY A 199 41.33 6.78 37.58
N GLU A 200 40.18 6.63 36.93
CA GLU A 200 39.25 7.72 36.66
C GLU A 200 38.41 8.00 37.92
N LYS A 201 38.63 9.16 38.53
CA LYS A 201 37.97 9.57 39.80
C LYS A 201 37.04 10.75 39.65
N PHE A 202 36.99 11.34 38.46
CA PHE A 202 36.19 12.51 38.16
C PHE A 202 35.33 12.26 36.92
N MET A 203 34.36 13.14 36.70
CA MET A 203 33.55 13.14 35.51
C MET A 203 33.23 14.58 35.08
N TYR A 204 33.01 14.77 33.79
CA TYR A 204 32.64 16.06 33.20
C TYR A 204 31.43 15.91 32.29
N TRP A 205 30.72 17.01 32.06
CA TRP A 205 29.55 17.03 31.19
C TRP A 205 29.96 17.33 29.75
N ASP A 206 29.67 16.42 28.82
CA ASP A 206 30.05 16.53 27.40
C ASP A 206 29.02 17.32 26.54
N GLY A 207 27.89 17.70 27.15
CA GLY A 207 26.75 18.31 26.47
C GLY A 207 25.49 17.44 26.43
N ASP A 208 25.64 16.12 26.59
CA ASP A 208 24.60 15.10 26.56
C ASP A 208 24.55 14.24 27.83
N HIS A 209 25.70 13.81 28.35
CA HIS A 209 25.84 12.96 29.51
C HIS A 209 27.18 13.21 30.23
N TYR A 210 27.41 12.51 31.34
CA TYR A 210 28.69 12.57 32.03
C TYR A 210 29.65 11.53 31.48
N GLU A 211 30.89 11.94 31.25
CA GLU A 211 32.00 11.04 30.88
C GLU A 211 33.04 10.98 31.99
N PRO A 212 33.61 9.80 32.28
CA PRO A 212 34.65 9.64 33.29
C PRO A 212 35.99 10.17 32.77
N VAL A 213 36.77 10.78 33.68
CA VAL A 213 38.06 11.40 33.35
C VAL A 213 39.08 11.19 34.49
N LYS A 214 40.36 11.11 34.10
CA LYS A 214 41.48 11.08 35.04
C LYS A 214 41.75 12.48 35.57
N ASP A 215 42.44 12.55 36.70
CA ASP A 215 42.96 13.81 37.24
C ASP A 215 43.98 14.39 36.24
N GLY A 216 43.70 15.53 35.59
CA GLY A 216 44.50 16.01 34.46
C GLY A 216 44.12 17.42 33.97
N GLU A 217 45.09 18.08 33.33
CA GLU A 217 45.07 19.50 32.93
C GLU A 217 43.85 19.89 32.09
N GLN A 218 43.30 21.05 32.43
CA GLN A 218 41.92 21.43 32.16
C GLN A 218 41.80 22.32 30.93
N GLU A 219 40.79 22.07 30.11
CA GLU A 219 40.32 23.10 29.19
C GLU A 219 39.54 24.17 29.97
N PRO A 220 39.80 25.47 29.74
CA PRO A 220 39.11 26.53 30.43
C PRO A 220 37.61 26.51 30.08
N GLY A 221 36.76 26.30 31.08
CA GLY A 221 35.31 26.34 30.96
C GLY A 221 34.57 25.01 31.16
N ILE A 222 35.27 23.89 31.31
CA ILE A 222 34.65 22.59 31.59
C ILE A 222 34.54 22.37 33.10
N THR A 223 33.32 22.10 33.59
CA THR A 223 33.08 21.83 35.01
C THR A 223 33.29 20.34 35.31
N ILE A 224 34.29 20.03 36.13
CA ILE A 224 34.62 18.67 36.55
C ILE A 224 34.10 18.45 37.98
N ILE A 225 33.46 17.32 38.20
CA ILE A 225 32.93 16.91 39.51
C ILE A 225 33.46 15.52 39.92
N PRO A 226 33.48 15.20 41.22
CA PRO A 226 33.83 13.86 41.68
C PRO A 226 32.93 12.81 41.03
N LEU A 227 33.53 11.69 40.63
CA LEU A 227 32.82 10.60 39.97
C LEU A 227 31.70 10.07 40.88
N ASN A 228 30.47 10.12 40.37
CA ASN A 228 29.31 9.48 40.99
C ASN A 228 28.68 8.52 39.97
N LEU A 229 28.75 7.23 40.28
CA LEU A 229 28.27 6.17 39.38
C LEU A 229 26.77 6.25 39.09
N GLN A 230 25.96 6.77 40.02
CA GLN A 230 24.53 6.94 39.81
C GLN A 230 24.30 8.04 38.79
N THR A 231 24.85 9.22 39.03
CA THR A 231 24.75 10.38 38.13
C THR A 231 25.31 10.06 36.75
N LEU A 232 26.46 9.37 36.68
CA LEU A 232 27.06 8.92 35.42
C LEU A 232 26.08 8.08 34.57
N LYS A 233 25.31 7.19 35.21
CA LYS A 233 24.39 6.29 34.51
C LYS A 233 23.03 6.90 34.21
N GLN A 234 22.53 7.73 35.13
CA GLN A 234 21.15 8.17 35.17
C GLN A 234 20.98 9.59 34.62
N GLN A 235 21.96 10.47 34.77
CA GLN A 235 21.86 11.87 34.35
C GLN A 235 22.23 12.02 32.86
N ARG A 236 21.23 12.29 32.02
CA ARG A 236 21.39 12.56 30.59
C ARG A 236 20.45 13.65 30.12
N LYS A 237 20.83 14.33 29.04
CA LYS A 237 20.00 15.28 28.31
C LYS A 237 19.03 14.53 27.39
N ILE A 238 17.81 15.03 27.35
CA ILE A 238 16.76 14.55 26.44
C ILE A 238 16.76 15.49 25.24
N ASN A 239 17.34 15.04 24.13
CA ASN A 239 17.49 15.85 22.90
C ASN A 239 16.20 15.92 22.07
N LEU A 240 15.25 15.04 22.35
CA LEU A 240 13.96 14.93 21.65
C LEU A 240 12.83 15.23 22.65
N PRO A 241 12.65 16.49 23.07
CA PRO A 241 11.62 16.85 24.06
C PRO A 241 10.20 16.54 23.58
N ASP A 242 9.97 16.54 22.27
CA ASP A 242 8.68 16.18 21.67
C ASP A 242 8.29 14.71 21.91
N THR A 243 9.21 13.84 22.34
CA THR A 243 8.88 12.45 22.72
C THR A 243 8.29 12.33 24.14
N LEU A 244 8.36 13.39 24.95
CA LEU A 244 7.87 13.40 26.32
C LEU A 244 6.34 13.33 26.34
N THR A 245 5.82 12.55 27.29
CA THR A 245 4.36 12.36 27.49
C THR A 245 4.02 12.53 28.96
N SER A 246 2.74 12.40 29.31
CA SER A 246 2.30 12.42 30.72
C SER A 246 3.01 11.34 31.56
N TYR A 247 3.45 10.23 30.95
CA TYR A 247 4.23 9.18 31.62
C TYR A 247 5.63 9.64 32.07
N SER A 248 6.16 10.71 31.47
CA SER A 248 7.45 11.30 31.82
C SER A 248 7.38 12.13 33.11
N ILE A 249 6.18 12.50 33.56
CA ILE A 249 5.99 13.27 34.80
C ILE A 249 6.47 12.42 35.98
N GLY A 250 7.33 13.00 36.83
CA GLY A 250 7.97 12.31 37.95
C GLY A 250 9.20 11.46 37.59
N LYS A 251 9.56 11.39 36.29
CA LYS A 251 10.75 10.67 35.78
C LYS A 251 11.70 11.56 34.99
N VAL A 252 11.29 12.79 34.73
CA VAL A 252 12.03 13.76 33.94
C VAL A 252 12.12 15.05 34.73
N TRP A 253 13.26 15.70 34.63
CA TRP A 253 13.54 17.00 35.20
C TRP A 253 13.88 17.98 34.10
N TYR A 254 13.77 19.26 34.37
CA TYR A 254 13.99 20.29 33.36
C TYR A 254 14.68 21.53 33.94
N LYS A 255 15.34 22.25 33.04
CA LYS A 255 15.88 23.59 33.27
C LYS A 255 15.43 24.47 32.11
N GLY A 256 14.77 25.58 32.40
CA GLY A 256 14.42 26.52 31.34
C GLY A 256 13.97 27.88 31.87
N PHE A 257 14.03 28.87 30.99
CA PHE A 257 13.47 30.21 31.23
C PHE A 257 12.72 30.65 29.98
N VAL A 258 11.40 30.85 30.11
CA VAL A 258 10.48 31.35 29.09
C VAL A 258 10.30 30.45 27.86
N LYS A 259 11.33 30.20 27.04
CA LYS A 259 11.22 29.48 25.77
C LYS A 259 12.17 28.29 25.66
N ASP A 260 13.39 28.40 26.17
CA ASP A 260 14.40 27.34 26.05
C ASP A 260 14.35 26.44 27.29
N HIS A 261 13.69 25.29 27.14
CA HIS A 261 13.62 24.26 28.16
C HIS A 261 14.48 23.08 27.74
N GLU A 262 15.47 22.77 28.56
CA GLU A 262 16.27 21.56 28.48
C GLU A 262 15.70 20.53 29.45
N PHE A 263 15.65 19.28 29.01
CA PHE A 263 15.07 18.18 29.77
C PHE A 263 16.12 17.11 30.06
N PHE A 264 15.98 16.47 31.21
CA PHE A 264 16.96 15.56 31.77
C PHE A 264 16.30 14.33 32.39
N THR A 265 17.00 13.21 32.36
CA THR A 265 16.50 11.91 32.84
C THR A 265 16.60 11.70 34.35
N ASP A 266 17.36 12.54 35.07
CA ASP A 266 17.52 12.44 36.52
C ASP A 266 17.53 13.82 37.18
N SER A 267 17.29 13.82 38.49
CA SER A 267 17.29 14.97 39.38
C SER A 267 18.71 15.36 39.79
N GLY A 268 18.88 16.61 40.21
CA GLY A 268 20.13 17.07 40.80
C GLY A 268 20.54 18.45 40.31
N ALA A 269 21.85 18.71 40.39
CA ALA A 269 22.44 19.95 39.92
C ALA A 269 22.39 20.02 38.39
N TYR A 270 22.24 21.23 37.84
CA TYR A 270 22.28 21.47 36.42
C TYR A 270 23.73 21.30 35.93
N PRO A 271 23.99 20.44 34.92
CA PRO A 271 25.37 20.06 34.57
C PRO A 271 26.30 21.21 34.17
N GLN A 272 25.76 22.28 33.58
CA GLN A 272 26.52 23.46 33.18
C GLN A 272 26.65 24.52 34.29
N ASP A 273 25.82 24.47 35.34
CA ASP A 273 25.88 25.38 36.49
C ASP A 273 25.40 24.64 37.74
N ILE A 274 26.37 24.11 38.51
CA ILE A 274 26.11 23.27 39.69
C ILE A 274 25.31 24.01 40.77
N GLN A 275 25.35 25.35 40.80
CA GLN A 275 24.61 26.14 41.78
C GLN A 275 23.09 26.10 41.53
N ARG A 276 22.67 25.68 40.35
CA ARG A 276 21.26 25.57 39.97
C ARG A 276 20.81 24.14 40.05
N VAL A 277 19.59 23.93 40.55
CA VAL A 277 18.97 22.61 40.66
C VAL A 277 17.91 22.45 39.57
N LEU A 278 17.85 21.26 38.98
CA LEU A 278 16.84 20.88 38.01
C LEU A 278 15.47 20.78 38.67
N LYS A 279 14.42 21.25 37.98
CA LYS A 279 13.05 21.20 38.49
C LYS A 279 12.33 19.95 37.98
N PRO A 280 11.46 19.31 38.77
CA PRO A 280 10.68 18.18 38.29
C PRO A 280 9.74 18.61 37.16
N LEU A 281 9.62 17.79 36.12
CA LEU A 281 8.70 18.06 35.01
C LEU A 281 7.25 18.14 35.52
N THR A 282 6.57 19.21 35.13
CA THR A 282 5.14 19.43 35.46
C THR A 282 4.29 19.32 34.20
N ASN A 283 3.01 19.02 34.38
CA ASN A 283 2.06 18.94 33.27
C ASN A 283 2.01 20.25 32.46
N THR A 284 2.07 21.41 33.13
CA THR A 284 2.05 22.73 32.46
C THR A 284 3.25 22.93 31.53
N ILE A 285 4.44 22.50 31.95
CA ILE A 285 5.66 22.62 31.14
C ILE A 285 5.61 21.64 29.97
N LEU A 286 5.17 20.41 30.22
CA LEU A 286 4.96 19.40 29.19
C LEU A 286 4.01 19.95 28.10
N THR A 287 2.79 20.37 28.46
CA THR A 287 1.80 20.82 27.47
C THR A 287 2.23 22.08 26.71
N LYS A 288 3.02 22.96 27.33
CA LYS A 288 3.38 24.26 26.74
C LYS A 288 4.64 24.20 25.88
N TYR A 289 5.58 23.28 26.20
CA TYR A 289 6.92 23.28 25.60
C TYR A 289 7.32 21.95 24.97
N THR A 290 6.50 20.90 25.09
CA THR A 290 6.72 19.62 24.40
C THR A 290 5.51 19.33 23.52
N SER A 291 5.72 19.18 22.21
CA SER A 291 4.64 18.95 21.25
C SER A 291 4.72 17.54 20.70
N ASN A 292 4.16 16.59 21.44
CA ASN A 292 4.15 15.18 21.04
C ASN A 292 3.49 14.95 19.67
N TYR A 293 2.46 15.72 19.35
CA TYR A 293 1.81 15.68 18.04
C TYR A 293 2.76 15.97 16.88
N ARG A 294 3.77 16.83 17.06
CA ARG A 294 4.74 17.15 16.00
C ARG A 294 5.67 15.97 15.73
N TYR A 295 6.11 15.27 16.77
CA TYR A 295 6.90 14.04 16.64
C TYR A 295 6.08 12.92 15.99
N LEU A 296 4.85 12.69 16.46
CA LEU A 296 3.95 11.69 15.88
C LEU A 296 3.63 11.99 14.41
N LEU A 297 3.35 13.25 14.08
CA LEU A 297 3.08 13.68 12.70
C LEU A 297 4.30 13.49 11.81
N THR A 298 5.48 13.87 12.27
CA THR A 298 6.73 13.67 11.51
C THR A 298 6.96 12.19 11.24
N ARG A 299 6.72 11.35 12.24
CA ARG A 299 6.85 9.89 12.10
C ARG A 299 5.83 9.34 11.11
N LEU A 300 4.57 9.77 11.20
CA LEU A 300 3.50 9.37 10.30
C LEU A 300 3.81 9.78 8.84
N VAL A 301 4.32 10.99 8.62
CA VAL A 301 4.76 11.45 7.30
C VAL A 301 5.88 10.56 6.75
N TRP A 302 6.91 10.26 7.54
CA TRP A 302 7.98 9.35 7.13
C TRP A 302 7.46 7.95 6.78
N PHE A 303 6.52 7.40 7.56
CA PHE A 303 5.86 6.13 7.27
C PHE A 303 5.10 6.18 5.94
N ILE A 304 4.29 7.22 5.71
CA ILE A 304 3.54 7.40 4.46
C ILE A 304 4.51 7.49 3.26
N CYS A 305 5.55 8.30 3.35
CA CYS A 305 6.57 8.41 2.30
C CYS A 305 7.25 7.06 2.00
N ALA A 306 7.61 6.28 3.02
CA ALA A 306 8.21 4.97 2.85
C ALA A 306 7.24 3.98 2.19
N THR A 307 5.97 3.97 2.59
CA THR A 307 4.95 3.10 1.98
C THR A 307 4.73 3.43 0.51
N PHE A 308 4.66 4.72 0.17
CA PHE A 308 4.51 5.18 -1.20
C PHE A 308 5.73 4.80 -2.06
N PHE A 309 6.94 5.02 -1.55
CA PHE A 309 8.17 4.65 -2.26
C PHE A 309 8.26 3.14 -2.52
N ILE A 310 7.94 2.32 -1.53
CA ILE A 310 7.98 0.85 -1.67
C ILE A 310 6.89 0.36 -2.63
N SER A 311 5.71 0.98 -2.60
CA SER A 311 4.64 0.71 -3.58
C SER A 311 5.09 1.02 -5.01
N LEU A 312 5.70 2.19 -5.24
CA LEU A 312 6.26 2.57 -6.53
C LEU A 312 7.37 1.61 -7.00
N CYS A 313 8.28 1.21 -6.11
CA CYS A 313 9.31 0.23 -6.43
C CYS A 313 8.70 -1.14 -6.77
N GLY A 314 7.70 -1.59 -6.01
CA GLY A 314 6.98 -2.84 -6.28
C GLY A 314 6.27 -2.81 -7.63
N PHE A 315 5.63 -1.70 -7.97
CA PHE A 315 5.00 -1.47 -9.27
C PHE A 315 6.01 -1.50 -10.41
N ALA A 316 7.13 -0.78 -10.28
CA ALA A 316 8.20 -0.77 -11.27
C ALA A 316 8.80 -2.18 -11.50
N VAL A 317 8.97 -2.96 -10.43
CA VAL A 317 9.46 -4.35 -10.51
C VAL A 317 8.42 -5.26 -11.16
N SER A 318 7.13 -5.04 -10.93
CA SER A 318 6.07 -5.83 -11.58
C SER A 318 6.01 -5.63 -13.09
N LYS A 319 6.43 -4.45 -13.58
CA LYS A 319 6.56 -4.13 -15.01
C LYS A 319 7.86 -4.60 -15.66
N LEU A 320 8.81 -5.16 -14.90
CA LEU A 320 10.02 -5.75 -15.49
C LEU A 320 9.67 -7.09 -16.16
N GLU A 321 9.46 -7.03 -17.47
CA GLU A 321 9.29 -8.20 -18.31
C GLU A 321 10.66 -8.83 -18.63
N LYS A 322 10.68 -10.16 -18.76
CA LYS A 322 11.87 -10.89 -19.21
C LYS A 322 11.62 -11.39 -20.62
N GLU A 323 12.47 -11.00 -21.57
CA GLU A 323 12.53 -11.67 -22.87
C GLU A 323 12.97 -13.12 -22.67
N VAL A 324 12.05 -14.05 -22.92
CA VAL A 324 12.39 -15.47 -23.03
C VAL A 324 12.64 -15.73 -24.50
N LYS A 325 13.91 -15.75 -24.91
CA LYS A 325 14.27 -16.40 -26.18
C LYS A 325 13.97 -17.88 -26.02
N ALA A 326 13.02 -18.39 -26.81
CA ALA A 326 12.73 -19.81 -26.91
C ALA A 326 14.01 -20.54 -27.33
N LYS A 327 14.71 -21.11 -26.35
CA LYS A 327 15.84 -21.99 -26.61
C LYS A 327 15.26 -23.36 -26.89
N ASP A 328 14.96 -23.57 -28.16
CA ASP A 328 15.00 -24.85 -28.88
C ASP A 328 14.75 -26.10 -28.01
N GLU A 329 13.48 -26.38 -27.73
CA GLU A 329 13.04 -27.66 -27.13
C GLU A 329 13.23 -28.86 -28.08
N SER A 330 13.79 -28.66 -29.29
CA SER A 330 14.06 -29.75 -30.24
C SER A 330 15.25 -30.64 -29.85
N GLN A 331 16.14 -30.23 -28.94
CA GLN A 331 17.32 -31.05 -28.58
C GLN A 331 17.13 -31.98 -27.38
N GLN A 332 16.01 -31.90 -26.66
CA GLN A 332 15.79 -32.75 -25.48
C GLN A 332 14.93 -33.98 -25.79
N GLN A 333 14.14 -33.94 -26.86
CA GLN A 333 13.31 -35.07 -27.29
C GLN A 333 14.11 -36.12 -28.09
N ASP A 334 15.15 -35.72 -28.83
CA ASP A 334 16.00 -36.66 -29.58
C ASP A 334 16.94 -37.48 -28.69
N LYS A 335 17.30 -36.98 -27.50
CA LYS A 335 18.13 -37.74 -26.54
C LYS A 335 17.35 -38.82 -25.79
N GLU A 336 16.05 -38.60 -25.56
CA GLU A 336 15.22 -39.57 -24.83
C GLU A 336 14.68 -40.69 -25.73
N VAL A 337 14.54 -40.43 -27.04
CA VAL A 337 14.20 -41.45 -28.04
C VAL A 337 15.42 -42.29 -28.43
N GLY A 338 16.62 -41.70 -28.51
CA GLY A 338 17.85 -42.43 -28.82
C GLY A 338 18.29 -43.42 -27.73
N LEU A 339 17.99 -43.13 -26.46
CA LEU A 339 18.36 -43.99 -25.32
C LEU A 339 17.39 -45.17 -25.11
N ARG A 340 16.20 -45.15 -25.73
CA ARG A 340 15.18 -46.23 -25.57
C ARG A 340 15.25 -47.31 -26.64
N LEU A 341 16.09 -47.18 -27.66
CA LEU A 341 16.23 -48.17 -28.74
C LEU A 341 17.40 -49.15 -28.55
N GLU A 342 18.23 -49.01 -27.50
CA GLU A 342 19.35 -49.92 -27.22
C GLU A 342 19.02 -51.05 -26.22
N GLU A 343 17.83 -51.07 -25.62
CA GLU A 343 17.43 -52.12 -24.67
C GLU A 343 16.26 -52.96 -25.22
N GLU A 344 16.55 -53.86 -26.18
CA GLU A 344 15.77 -55.08 -26.35
C GLU A 344 16.65 -56.34 -26.13
N PRO A 345 16.18 -57.32 -25.34
CA PRO A 345 16.99 -58.43 -24.86
C PRO A 345 17.09 -59.60 -25.87
N MET A 346 18.32 -60.05 -26.10
CA MET A 346 18.63 -61.34 -26.70
C MET A 346 18.14 -62.48 -25.80
N VAL A 347 17.18 -63.26 -26.31
CA VAL A 347 16.82 -64.59 -25.80
C VAL A 347 17.91 -65.57 -26.20
N GLU A 348 18.56 -66.22 -25.25
CA GLU A 348 19.29 -67.47 -25.51
C GLU A 348 18.94 -68.52 -24.46
N GLN A 349 18.48 -69.66 -24.99
CA GLN A 349 18.09 -70.88 -24.31
C GLN A 349 19.32 -71.54 -23.67
N THR A 350 19.16 -72.17 -22.50
CA THR A 350 19.78 -73.48 -22.30
C THR A 350 19.11 -74.27 -21.18
N GLU A 351 19.02 -75.56 -21.46
CA GLU A 351 18.39 -76.63 -20.72
C GLU A 351 19.10 -76.96 -19.38
N GLY A 352 18.29 -77.50 -18.48
CA GLY A 352 18.55 -78.54 -17.48
C GLY A 352 19.99 -78.90 -17.06
N SER A 353 20.20 -78.96 -15.74
CA SER A 353 20.67 -80.20 -15.10
C SER A 353 20.36 -80.22 -13.61
N LEU A 354 19.73 -81.32 -13.21
CA LEU A 354 19.83 -81.99 -11.91
C LEU A 354 21.14 -81.71 -11.14
N ALA A 355 21.02 -81.45 -9.83
CA ALA A 355 21.50 -82.36 -8.79
C ALA A 355 21.19 -81.82 -7.38
N ILE A 356 20.42 -82.64 -6.63
CA ILE A 356 20.52 -82.98 -5.19
C ILE A 356 20.81 -81.86 -4.19
#